data_AF-B7RWD4-F1
#
_entry.id   AF-B7RWD4-F1
#
_cell.length_a   1.000
_cell.length_b   1.000
_cell.length_c   1.000
_cell.angle_alpha   90.00
_cell.angle_beta   90.00
_cell.angle_gamma   90.00
#
_symmetry.space_group_name_H-M   'P 1'
#
loop_
_entity.id
_entity.type
_entity.pdbx_description
1 polymer ?
#
loop_
_entity_poly.entity_id
_entity_poly.type
_entity_poly.pdbx_seq_one_letter_code
_entity_poly.pdbx_strand_id
1 'polypeptide(L)'
;MKGNVMKAILRIFLMSAGLLALAAQGAPTVQIKGGHTSIGVSEDFLLQLDGCDVTRVKPGVVKPGVERMRFPVSGGALDLEYLEGEVDHRGGINIDCAAIVGQVTIENLRIDAIQDEEDEIRPMITALVSIDDSVIGRIDFAAPGGAEFEVLTQGNVVQLRKASLSLAEEAREFLKIVLDLDLPENLLVGEANSRINIKTAKDDDHPGNGFAKGKNKGEDSDQEDDEDDEEEDGDEEEEDET
;
A
#
# COMPACT_ATOMS: atom_id res chain seq x y z
N MET A 1 41.08 71.34 42.62
CA MET A 1 41.45 70.09 43.31
C MET A 1 40.29 69.11 43.17
N LYS A 2 40.60 67.85 42.85
CA LYS A 2 39.68 66.76 42.49
C LYS A 2 38.95 66.18 43.70
N GLY A 3 37.77 65.59 43.44
CA GLY A 3 37.18 64.48 44.18
C GLY A 3 35.77 64.77 44.69
N ASN A 4 34.81 63.85 44.66
CA ASN A 4 34.66 62.56 43.99
C ASN A 4 33.17 62.20 44.06
N VAL A 5 32.68 61.48 43.06
CA VAL A 5 31.30 61.02 42.88
C VAL A 5 31.02 59.77 43.75
N MET A 6 29.82 59.65 44.33
CA MET A 6 29.30 58.39 44.90
C MET A 6 27.77 58.35 44.74
N LYS A 7 27.23 57.87 43.60
CA LYS A 7 26.72 56.51 43.35
C LYS A 7 25.73 55.99 44.40
N ALA A 8 24.43 56.13 44.13
CA ALA A 8 23.39 55.25 44.67
C ALA A 8 22.99 54.25 43.58
N ILE A 9 23.09 52.97 43.91
CA ILE A 9 23.04 51.81 43.01
C ILE A 9 21.59 51.35 42.86
N LEU A 10 21.11 51.37 41.62
CA LEU A 10 19.86 50.76 41.18
C LEU A 10 20.06 49.24 41.02
N ARG A 11 19.32 48.41 41.78
CA ARG A 11 19.30 46.95 41.61
C ARG A 11 18.06 46.53 40.82
N ILE A 12 18.24 46.28 39.53
CA ILE A 12 17.24 45.59 38.70
C ILE A 12 17.59 44.09 38.73
N PHE A 13 16.66 43.28 39.24
CA PHE A 13 16.71 41.82 39.16
C PHE A 13 16.09 41.41 37.82
N LEU A 14 16.93 41.06 36.83
CA LEU A 14 16.48 40.42 35.60
C LEU A 14 16.45 38.90 35.84
N MET A 15 15.26 38.33 36.03
CA MET A 15 15.03 36.89 35.90
C MET A 15 15.03 36.56 34.40
N SER A 16 16.14 36.04 33.90
CA SER A 16 16.22 35.39 32.60
C SER A 16 15.60 33.99 32.72
N ALA A 17 14.35 33.84 32.27
CA ALA A 17 13.77 32.54 31.99
C ALA A 17 14.44 31.96 30.74
N GLY A 18 15.35 31.02 30.92
CA GLY A 18 15.93 30.26 29.80
C GLY A 18 14.90 29.29 29.26
N LEU A 19 14.43 29.52 28.03
CA LEU A 19 13.72 28.53 27.23
C LEU A 19 14.70 27.38 26.94
N LEU A 20 14.53 26.23 27.59
CA LEU A 20 15.12 24.99 27.09
C LEU A 20 14.33 24.59 25.84
N ALA A 21 14.94 24.79 24.67
CA ALA A 21 14.48 24.14 23.46
C ALA A 21 14.79 22.64 23.58
N LEU A 22 13.78 21.82 23.87
CA LEU A 22 13.90 20.38 23.62
C LEU A 22 13.98 20.22 22.10
N ALA A 23 15.14 19.81 21.60
CA ALA A 23 15.25 19.33 20.24
C ALA A 23 14.55 17.97 20.18
N ALA A 24 13.37 17.93 19.55
CA ALA A 24 12.75 16.68 19.16
C ALA A 24 13.68 15.98 18.17
N GLN A 25 14.28 14.86 18.57
CA GLN A 25 15.00 13.98 17.66
C GLN A 25 13.94 13.07 17.04
N GLY A 26 13.60 13.33 15.77
CA GLY A 26 12.69 12.45 15.03
C GLY A 26 13.27 11.04 14.96
N ALA A 27 12.42 10.04 15.12
CA ALA A 27 12.80 8.66 15.00
C ALA A 27 13.18 8.33 13.53
N PRO A 28 13.95 7.25 13.30
CA PRO A 28 14.51 6.98 11.98
C PRO A 28 13.42 6.59 10.98
N THR A 29 13.07 7.54 10.12
CA THR A 29 12.19 7.29 8.97
C THR A 29 12.92 6.48 7.89
N VAL A 30 12.32 5.38 7.46
CA VAL A 30 12.79 4.56 6.35
C VAL A 30 11.89 4.69 5.13
N GLN A 31 12.49 4.59 3.95
CA GLN A 31 11.77 4.64 2.68
C GLN A 31 11.32 3.23 2.28
N ILE A 32 10.11 3.09 1.76
CA ILE A 32 9.60 1.82 1.25
C ILE A 32 10.08 1.60 -0.19
N LYS A 33 10.59 0.40 -0.47
CA LYS A 33 11.05 -0.04 -1.81
C LYS A 33 10.02 -0.89 -2.56
N GLY A 34 9.02 -1.38 -1.86
CA GLY A 34 7.93 -2.16 -2.44
C GLY A 34 7.50 -3.29 -1.52
N GLY A 35 6.93 -4.34 -2.09
CA GLY A 35 6.34 -5.44 -1.33
C GLY A 35 4.92 -5.74 -1.79
N HIS A 36 4.09 -6.22 -0.89
CA HIS A 36 2.69 -6.52 -1.18
C HIS A 36 1.85 -6.62 0.09
N THR A 37 0.57 -6.31 -0.06
CA THR A 37 -0.48 -6.63 0.89
C THR A 37 -1.40 -7.65 0.27
N SER A 38 -1.81 -8.66 1.02
CA SER A 38 -2.82 -9.64 0.61
C SER A 38 -3.97 -9.61 1.59
N ILE A 39 -5.19 -9.58 1.08
CA ILE A 39 -6.44 -9.59 1.85
C ILE A 39 -7.16 -10.89 1.52
N GLY A 40 -7.40 -11.73 2.52
CA GLY A 40 -8.43 -12.75 2.44
C GLY A 40 -9.76 -12.08 2.70
N VAL A 41 -10.58 -11.94 1.67
CA VAL A 41 -11.89 -11.27 1.77
C VAL A 41 -12.80 -12.12 2.63
N SER A 42 -13.61 -11.49 3.47
CA SER A 42 -14.57 -12.20 4.31
C SER A 42 -15.74 -12.73 3.47
N GLU A 43 -16.28 -13.88 3.87
CA GLU A 43 -17.51 -14.42 3.28
C GLU A 43 -18.68 -13.43 3.46
N ASP A 44 -18.79 -12.79 4.62
CA ASP A 44 -19.84 -11.80 4.91
C ASP A 44 -19.82 -10.62 3.94
N PHE A 45 -18.63 -10.10 3.61
CA PHE A 45 -18.50 -9.00 2.65
C PHE A 45 -18.89 -9.44 1.24
N LEU A 46 -18.51 -10.65 0.84
CA LEU A 46 -18.88 -11.19 -0.48
C LEU A 46 -20.37 -11.46 -0.60
N LEU A 47 -21.02 -11.92 0.48
CA LEU A 47 -22.47 -12.07 0.53
C LEU A 47 -23.20 -10.74 0.35
N GLN A 48 -22.64 -9.63 0.85
CA GLN A 48 -23.21 -8.31 0.61
C GLN A 48 -23.04 -7.82 -0.84
N LEU A 49 -22.10 -8.40 -1.59
CA LEU A 49 -21.86 -8.11 -3.00
C LEU A 49 -22.56 -9.13 -3.92
N ASP A 50 -23.52 -9.91 -3.41
CA ASP A 50 -24.30 -10.82 -4.25
C ASP A 50 -25.02 -10.05 -5.37
N GLY A 51 -24.91 -10.57 -6.60
CA GLY A 51 -25.37 -9.87 -7.79
C GLY A 51 -24.41 -8.80 -8.35
N CYS A 52 -23.22 -8.65 -7.76
CA CYS A 52 -22.14 -7.83 -8.30
C CYS A 52 -20.94 -8.67 -8.75
N ASP A 53 -20.34 -8.27 -9.87
CA ASP A 53 -19.07 -8.78 -10.36
C ASP A 53 -17.92 -7.96 -9.77
N VAL A 54 -17.03 -8.61 -9.03
CA VAL A 54 -15.81 -8.01 -8.50
C VAL A 54 -14.62 -8.44 -9.36
N THR A 55 -14.01 -7.48 -10.05
CA THR A 55 -12.83 -7.73 -10.89
C THR A 55 -11.64 -6.90 -10.42
N ARG A 56 -10.44 -7.28 -10.85
CA ARG A 56 -9.21 -6.62 -10.43
C ARG A 56 -8.88 -5.41 -11.31
N VAL A 57 -8.35 -4.37 -10.69
CA VAL A 57 -7.57 -3.34 -11.38
C VAL A 57 -6.09 -3.69 -11.29
N LYS A 58 -5.41 -3.74 -12.44
CA LYS A 58 -3.98 -4.05 -12.51
C LYS A 58 -3.15 -2.95 -11.83
N PRO A 59 -2.00 -3.27 -11.21
CA PRO A 59 -1.36 -4.58 -11.08
C PRO A 59 -1.90 -5.44 -9.93
N GLY A 60 -3.06 -5.11 -9.36
CA GLY A 60 -3.74 -5.94 -8.39
C GLY A 60 -4.02 -7.33 -8.93
N VAL A 61 -4.09 -8.31 -8.03
CA VAL A 61 -4.36 -9.72 -8.37
C VAL A 61 -5.48 -10.22 -7.49
N VAL A 62 -6.54 -10.74 -8.11
CA VAL A 62 -7.57 -11.55 -7.47
C VAL A 62 -7.26 -13.00 -7.82
N LYS A 63 -7.06 -13.87 -6.82
CA LYS A 63 -6.81 -15.30 -7.05
C LYS A 63 -8.15 -16.05 -7.11
N PRO A 64 -8.44 -16.77 -8.22
CA PRO A 64 -9.63 -17.61 -8.30
C PRO A 64 -9.68 -18.66 -7.19
N GLY A 65 -10.85 -18.87 -6.60
CA GLY A 65 -11.11 -19.96 -5.64
C GLY A 65 -10.57 -19.78 -4.22
N VAL A 66 -10.05 -18.59 -3.86
CA VAL A 66 -9.54 -18.34 -2.51
C VAL A 66 -9.88 -16.96 -1.95
N GLU A 67 -10.72 -16.20 -2.67
CA GLU A 67 -11.20 -14.86 -2.27
C GLU A 67 -10.06 -13.96 -1.80
N ARG A 68 -8.86 -14.17 -2.38
CA ARG A 68 -7.65 -13.50 -1.95
C ARG A 68 -7.28 -12.44 -2.96
N MET A 69 -7.32 -11.21 -2.50
CA MET A 69 -6.83 -10.06 -3.23
C MET A 69 -5.39 -9.75 -2.83
N ARG A 70 -4.59 -9.29 -3.78
CA ARG A 70 -3.19 -8.91 -3.56
C ARG A 70 -2.89 -7.61 -4.27
N PHE A 71 -2.36 -6.66 -3.51
CA PHE A 71 -2.01 -5.32 -3.96
C PHE A 71 -0.50 -5.13 -3.81
N PRO A 72 0.24 -4.89 -4.90
CA PRO A 72 1.65 -4.53 -4.81
C PRO A 72 1.84 -3.22 -4.04
N VAL A 73 2.80 -3.21 -3.12
CA VAL A 73 3.25 -1.97 -2.45
C VAL A 73 4.17 -1.24 -3.42
N SER A 74 3.91 0.05 -3.62
CA SER A 74 4.65 0.90 -4.57
C SER A 74 5.56 1.92 -3.93
N GLY A 75 5.41 2.21 -2.64
CA GLY A 75 6.20 3.24 -1.98
C GLY A 75 5.64 3.62 -0.61
N GLY A 76 6.03 4.82 -0.17
CA GLY A 76 5.72 5.37 1.13
C GLY A 76 6.95 5.45 2.05
N ALA A 77 6.71 5.84 3.28
CA ALA A 77 7.73 6.02 4.30
C ALA A 77 7.18 5.60 5.67
N LEU A 78 8.03 5.01 6.50
CA LEU A 78 7.66 4.53 7.83
C LEU A 78 8.69 4.99 8.85
N ASP A 79 8.22 5.52 9.96
CA ASP A 79 8.93 5.56 11.21
C ASP A 79 8.89 4.17 11.85
N LEU A 80 10.04 3.55 12.08
CA LEU A 80 10.08 2.19 12.62
C LEU A 80 9.93 2.12 14.15
N GLU A 81 10.09 3.24 14.86
CA GLU A 81 9.92 3.30 16.31
C GLU A 81 8.45 3.31 16.67
N TYR A 82 7.68 4.15 15.98
CA TYR A 82 6.24 4.34 16.24
C TYR A 82 5.33 3.64 15.23
N LEU A 83 5.90 3.06 14.15
CA LEU A 83 5.14 2.50 13.03
C LEU A 83 4.22 3.54 12.36
N GLU A 84 4.60 4.80 12.45
CA GLU A 84 3.90 5.93 11.85
C GLU A 84 4.33 6.10 10.39
N GLY A 85 3.42 6.50 9.51
CA GLY A 85 3.72 6.86 8.14
C GLY A 85 2.70 6.37 7.13
N GLU A 86 3.14 6.26 5.88
CA GLU A 86 2.28 5.90 4.75
C GLU A 86 2.84 4.71 3.97
N VAL A 87 1.93 3.86 3.49
CA VAL A 87 2.24 2.72 2.59
C VAL A 87 1.34 2.80 1.37
N ASP A 88 1.92 3.16 0.23
CA ASP A 88 1.19 3.25 -1.03
C ASP A 88 1.10 1.89 -1.73
N HIS A 89 -0.07 1.60 -2.31
CA HIS A 89 -0.31 0.43 -3.13
C HIS A 89 -0.73 0.82 -4.54
N ARG A 90 -0.61 -0.13 -5.47
CA ARG A 90 -1.11 -0.01 -6.85
C ARG A 90 -2.19 -1.05 -7.14
N GLY A 91 -3.07 -0.69 -8.07
CA GLY A 91 -4.19 -1.52 -8.47
C GLY A 91 -5.36 -1.35 -7.51
N GLY A 92 -6.31 -2.25 -7.59
CA GLY A 92 -7.61 -2.05 -6.96
C GLY A 92 -8.61 -3.11 -7.37
N ILE A 93 -9.89 -2.78 -7.20
CA ILE A 93 -11.03 -3.57 -7.61
C ILE A 93 -12.05 -2.71 -8.36
N ASN A 94 -12.71 -3.34 -9.32
CA ASN A 94 -13.93 -2.83 -9.92
C ASN A 94 -15.10 -3.65 -9.37
N ILE A 95 -16.19 -2.96 -9.07
CA ILE A 95 -17.46 -3.54 -8.63
C ILE A 95 -18.49 -3.10 -9.65
N ASP A 96 -19.12 -4.07 -10.31
CA ASP A 96 -20.17 -3.88 -11.31
C ASP A 96 -21.40 -4.68 -10.88
N CYS A 97 -22.49 -4.00 -10.53
CA CYS A 97 -23.68 -4.65 -9.98
C CYS A 97 -24.77 -4.74 -11.04
N ALA A 98 -25.29 -5.94 -11.32
CA ALA A 98 -26.25 -6.14 -12.40
C ALA A 98 -27.53 -5.29 -12.29
N ALA A 99 -27.90 -4.89 -11.07
CA ALA A 99 -29.09 -4.07 -10.79
C ALA A 99 -28.86 -2.56 -10.98
N ILE A 100 -27.61 -2.10 -11.07
CA ILE A 100 -27.24 -0.68 -11.09
C ILE A 100 -26.39 -0.40 -12.34
N VAL A 101 -26.68 0.69 -13.04
CA VAL A 101 -25.86 1.10 -14.18
C VAL A 101 -24.68 1.91 -13.67
N GLY A 102 -23.48 1.38 -13.89
CA GLY A 102 -22.22 2.08 -13.62
C GLY A 102 -21.21 1.16 -12.94
N GLN A 103 -19.93 1.37 -13.25
CA GLN A 103 -18.83 0.65 -12.61
C GLN A 103 -18.22 1.52 -11.52
N VAL A 104 -18.12 0.97 -10.31
CA VAL A 104 -17.38 1.58 -9.21
C VAL A 104 -15.99 0.99 -9.17
N THR A 105 -14.98 1.85 -9.23
CA THR A 105 -13.58 1.46 -9.11
C THR A 105 -13.02 1.97 -7.79
N ILE A 106 -12.36 1.09 -7.05
CA ILE A 106 -11.68 1.37 -5.78
C ILE A 106 -10.22 0.98 -5.95
N GLU A 107 -9.32 1.95 -6.00
CA GLU A 107 -7.93 1.70 -6.36
C GLU A 107 -6.93 2.60 -5.62
N ASN A 108 -5.64 2.30 -5.83
CA ASN A 108 -4.53 3.06 -5.26
C ASN A 108 -4.67 3.20 -3.73
N LEU A 109 -4.87 2.05 -3.08
CA LEU A 109 -5.03 1.97 -1.65
C LEU A 109 -3.78 2.52 -0.95
N ARG A 110 -3.99 3.24 0.13
CA ARG A 110 -2.94 3.77 0.99
C ARG A 110 -3.26 3.37 2.42
N ILE A 111 -2.25 2.89 3.13
CA ILE A 111 -2.32 2.75 4.58
C ILE A 111 -1.69 4.02 5.15
N ASP A 112 -2.45 4.78 5.93
CA ASP A 112 -2.00 5.94 6.67
C ASP A 112 -2.05 5.56 8.16
N ALA A 113 -0.89 5.51 8.81
CA ALA A 113 -0.77 5.25 10.24
C ALA A 113 -0.27 6.53 10.90
N ILE A 114 -1.18 7.30 11.48
CA ILE A 114 -0.89 8.60 12.08
C ILE A 114 -1.14 8.50 13.57
N GLN A 115 -0.24 9.09 14.36
CA GLN A 115 -0.43 9.24 15.80
C GLN A 115 -1.46 10.33 16.07
N ASP A 116 -2.46 10.03 16.89
CA ASP A 116 -3.47 11.00 17.28
C ASP A 116 -3.02 11.88 18.47
N GLU A 117 -3.91 12.76 18.94
CA GLU A 117 -3.64 13.65 20.07
C GLU A 117 -3.45 12.90 21.41
N GLU A 118 -3.78 11.61 21.48
CA GLU A 118 -3.66 10.74 22.65
C GLU A 118 -2.45 9.80 22.56
N ASP A 119 -1.53 10.06 21.62
CA ASP A 119 -0.35 9.24 21.32
C ASP A 119 -0.69 7.82 20.81
N GLU A 120 -1.92 7.56 20.36
CA GLU A 120 -2.36 6.28 19.80
C GLU A 120 -2.20 6.27 18.27
N ILE A 121 -1.60 5.21 17.73
CA ILE A 121 -1.51 5.02 16.28
C ILE A 121 -2.86 4.50 15.77
N ARG A 122 -3.49 5.26 14.87
CA ARG A 122 -4.73 4.86 14.20
C ARG A 122 -4.47 4.61 12.72
N PRO A 123 -4.21 3.35 12.32
CA PRO A 123 -4.09 3.04 10.91
C PRO A 123 -5.44 3.16 10.21
N MET A 124 -5.48 3.84 9.07
CA MET A 124 -6.62 3.91 8.16
C MET A 124 -6.17 3.46 6.77
N ILE A 125 -7.01 2.70 6.08
CA ILE A 125 -6.84 2.40 4.68
C ILE A 125 -7.72 3.36 3.90
N THR A 126 -7.11 4.21 3.08
CA THR A 126 -7.82 5.09 2.16
C THR A 126 -7.72 4.58 0.73
N ALA A 127 -8.67 4.91 -0.13
CA ALA A 127 -8.67 4.53 -1.54
C ALA A 127 -9.15 5.65 -2.45
N LEU A 128 -8.63 5.72 -3.67
CA LEU A 128 -9.24 6.51 -4.73
C LEU A 128 -10.47 5.78 -5.24
N VAL A 129 -11.56 6.52 -5.38
CA VAL A 129 -12.81 6.01 -5.92
C VAL A 129 -13.20 6.75 -7.19
N SER A 130 -13.64 6.00 -8.19
CA SER A 130 -14.19 6.52 -9.43
C SER A 130 -15.48 5.81 -9.82
N ILE A 131 -16.32 6.52 -10.57
CA ILE A 131 -17.55 5.99 -11.18
C ILE A 131 -17.39 6.19 -12.68
N ASP A 132 -17.48 5.11 -13.45
CA ASP A 132 -17.30 5.12 -14.91
C ASP A 132 -16.06 5.93 -15.35
N ASP A 133 -14.91 5.59 -14.75
CA ASP A 133 -13.60 6.24 -14.95
C ASP A 133 -13.49 7.71 -14.52
N SER A 134 -14.53 8.31 -13.95
CA SER A 134 -14.48 9.65 -13.37
C SER A 134 -14.13 9.59 -11.89
N VAL A 135 -12.95 10.08 -11.52
CA VAL A 135 -12.50 10.15 -10.12
C VAL A 135 -13.43 11.06 -9.31
N ILE A 136 -13.97 10.52 -8.23
CA ILE A 136 -14.80 11.25 -7.26
C ILE A 136 -13.93 11.83 -6.15
N GLY A 137 -12.97 11.05 -5.65
CA GLY A 137 -12.08 11.48 -4.58
C GLY A 137 -11.29 10.35 -3.95
N ARG A 138 -10.63 10.66 -2.83
CA ARG A 138 -10.06 9.67 -1.92
C ARG A 138 -10.95 9.61 -0.68
N ILE A 139 -11.32 8.41 -0.27
CA ILE A 139 -12.16 8.16 0.90
C ILE A 139 -11.46 7.24 1.89
N ASP A 140 -11.88 7.30 3.15
CA ASP A 140 -11.61 6.25 4.12
C ASP A 140 -12.35 4.98 3.70
N PHE A 141 -11.57 3.93 3.44
CA PHE A 141 -12.07 2.67 2.90
C PHE A 141 -12.22 1.59 3.97
N ALA A 142 -11.19 1.37 4.78
CA ALA A 142 -11.22 0.36 5.82
C ALA A 142 -10.33 0.72 7.00
N ALA A 143 -10.74 0.31 8.20
CA ALA A 143 -9.99 0.50 9.44
C ALA A 143 -9.76 -0.85 10.14
N PRO A 144 -8.83 -0.94 11.10
CA PRO A 144 -8.68 -2.12 11.94
C PRO A 144 -9.99 -2.51 12.63
N GLY A 145 -10.45 -3.75 12.40
CA GLY A 145 -11.72 -4.27 12.90
C GLY A 145 -11.70 -4.76 14.35
N GLY A 146 -10.78 -4.25 15.18
CA GLY A 146 -10.71 -4.55 16.62
C GLY A 146 -9.93 -5.80 17.03
N ALA A 147 -9.52 -6.67 16.10
CA ALA A 147 -8.57 -7.74 16.41
C ALA A 147 -7.14 -7.18 16.42
N GLU A 148 -6.34 -7.58 17.42
CA GLU A 148 -4.91 -7.26 17.44
C GLU A 148 -4.20 -7.90 16.23
N PHE A 149 -3.31 -7.14 15.61
CA PHE A 149 -2.46 -7.61 14.53
C PHE A 149 -1.00 -7.65 14.96
N GLU A 150 -0.21 -8.54 14.35
CA GLU A 150 1.20 -8.70 14.68
C GLU A 150 2.06 -7.86 13.75
N VAL A 151 3.02 -7.12 14.31
CA VAL A 151 4.06 -6.43 13.53
C VAL A 151 5.41 -7.09 13.79
N LEU A 152 6.06 -7.54 12.72
CA LEU A 152 7.38 -8.17 12.78
C LEU A 152 8.36 -7.42 11.89
N THR A 153 9.43 -6.93 12.51
CA THR A 153 10.54 -6.27 11.79
C THR A 153 11.75 -7.19 11.74
N GLN A 154 12.17 -7.56 10.53
CA GLN A 154 13.31 -8.45 10.28
C GLN A 154 14.19 -7.90 9.17
N GLY A 155 15.34 -7.32 9.53
CA GLY A 155 16.26 -6.73 8.57
C GLY A 155 15.62 -5.60 7.78
N ASN A 156 15.48 -5.80 6.46
CA ASN A 156 14.88 -4.83 5.54
C ASN A 156 13.40 -5.12 5.23
N VAL A 157 12.72 -5.90 6.08
CA VAL A 157 11.32 -6.28 5.89
C VAL A 157 10.51 -5.99 7.15
N VAL A 158 9.39 -5.29 6.97
CA VAL A 158 8.32 -5.14 7.96
C VAL A 158 7.15 -6.04 7.51
N GLN A 159 6.63 -6.85 8.43
CA GLN A 159 5.46 -7.69 8.17
C GLN A 159 4.33 -7.31 9.10
N LEU A 160 3.15 -7.10 8.53
CA LEU A 160 1.88 -7.01 9.25
C LEU A 160 1.15 -8.32 9.04
N ARG A 161 0.65 -8.94 10.10
CA ARG A 161 -0.06 -10.22 10.02
C ARG A 161 -1.39 -10.15 10.76
N LYS A 162 -2.39 -10.82 10.18
CA LYS A 162 -3.72 -10.98 10.76
C LYS A 162 -4.44 -9.66 11.07
N ALA A 163 -4.21 -8.63 10.25
CA ALA A 163 -4.92 -7.37 10.41
C ALA A 163 -6.36 -7.54 9.94
N SER A 164 -7.28 -7.69 10.89
CA SER A 164 -8.70 -7.67 10.60
C SER A 164 -9.10 -6.28 10.12
N LEU A 165 -9.82 -6.19 9.01
CA LEU A 165 -10.24 -4.93 8.40
C LEU A 165 -11.77 -4.84 8.42
N SER A 166 -12.30 -3.78 9.00
CA SER A 166 -13.71 -3.40 8.91
C SER A 166 -13.88 -2.29 7.88
N LEU A 167 -14.99 -2.32 7.14
CA LEU A 167 -15.36 -1.29 6.19
C LEU A 167 -15.56 0.03 6.96
N ALA A 168 -14.92 1.09 6.48
CA ALA A 168 -15.07 2.42 7.08
C ALA A 168 -16.48 2.97 6.82
N GLU A 169 -16.91 3.88 7.68
CA GLU A 169 -18.22 4.53 7.56
C GLU A 169 -18.36 5.28 6.23
N GLU A 170 -17.35 6.03 5.82
CA GLU A 170 -17.36 6.78 4.56
C GLU A 170 -17.54 5.86 3.34
N ALA A 171 -16.79 4.75 3.27
CA ALA A 171 -16.96 3.76 2.21
C ALA A 171 -18.32 3.06 2.23
N ARG A 172 -18.87 2.77 3.41
CA ARG A 172 -20.22 2.21 3.54
C ARG A 172 -21.26 3.17 2.97
N GLU A 173 -21.20 4.45 3.33
CA GLU A 173 -22.10 5.47 2.81
C GLU A 173 -21.96 5.65 1.30
N PHE A 174 -20.71 5.69 0.80
CA PHE A 174 -20.43 5.77 -0.63
C PHE A 174 -21.06 4.60 -1.40
N LEU A 175 -20.82 3.36 -0.96
CA LEU A 175 -21.36 2.17 -1.62
C LEU A 175 -22.90 2.10 -1.54
N LYS A 176 -23.48 2.55 -0.43
CA LYS A 176 -24.94 2.69 -0.32
C LYS A 176 -25.50 3.68 -1.34
N ILE A 177 -24.88 4.85 -1.48
CA ILE A 177 -25.37 5.89 -2.40
C ILE A 177 -25.21 5.46 -3.86
N VAL A 178 -24.08 4.86 -4.21
CA VAL A 178 -23.71 4.61 -5.61
C VAL A 178 -24.21 3.27 -6.12
N LEU A 179 -24.22 2.24 -5.27
CA LEU A 179 -24.58 0.86 -5.65
C LEU A 179 -25.85 0.35 -4.97
N ASP A 180 -26.54 1.19 -4.17
CA ASP A 180 -27.72 0.81 -3.39
C ASP A 180 -27.48 -0.37 -2.43
N LEU A 181 -26.24 -0.50 -1.94
CA LEU A 181 -25.83 -1.55 -1.01
C LEU A 181 -26.05 -1.12 0.44
N ASP A 182 -27.03 -1.71 1.12
CA ASP A 182 -27.29 -1.45 2.55
C ASP A 182 -26.41 -2.34 3.44
N LEU A 183 -25.13 -1.96 3.55
CA LEU A 183 -24.12 -2.74 4.27
C LEU A 183 -24.23 -2.51 5.80
N PRO A 184 -24.05 -3.55 6.63
CA PRO A 184 -24.07 -3.41 8.08
C PRO A 184 -22.88 -2.59 8.61
N GLU A 185 -23.07 -1.97 9.78
CA GLU A 185 -21.97 -1.35 10.52
C GLU A 185 -20.91 -2.38 10.90
N ASN A 186 -19.63 -1.97 10.90
CA ASN A 186 -18.48 -2.81 11.23
C ASN A 186 -18.32 -4.06 10.34
N LEU A 187 -18.94 -4.10 9.17
CA LEU A 187 -18.78 -5.19 8.20
C LEU A 187 -17.30 -5.48 7.97
N LEU A 188 -16.88 -6.71 8.28
CA LEU A 188 -15.50 -7.12 8.05
C LEU A 188 -15.27 -7.23 6.55
N VAL A 189 -14.32 -6.48 6.00
CA VAL A 189 -13.85 -6.64 4.62
C VAL A 189 -13.01 -7.91 4.50
N GLY A 190 -12.22 -8.22 5.53
CA GLY A 190 -11.38 -9.41 5.54
C GLY A 190 -10.15 -9.31 6.43
N GLU A 191 -9.22 -10.25 6.26
CA GLU A 191 -7.95 -10.29 6.99
C GLU A 191 -6.79 -9.95 6.05
N ALA A 192 -6.03 -8.92 6.41
CA ALA A 192 -4.86 -8.45 5.69
C ALA A 192 -3.54 -8.99 6.27
N ASN A 193 -2.64 -9.31 5.36
CA ASN A 193 -1.25 -9.68 5.62
C ASN A 193 -0.35 -8.89 4.67
N SER A 194 0.56 -8.08 5.21
CA SER A 194 1.47 -7.23 4.44
C SER A 194 2.92 -7.64 4.63
N ARG A 195 3.68 -7.60 3.54
CA ARG A 195 5.13 -7.69 3.54
C ARG A 195 5.67 -6.46 2.84
N ILE A 196 6.30 -5.58 3.61
CA ILE A 196 6.82 -4.28 3.18
C ILE A 196 8.34 -4.37 3.19
N ASN A 197 8.97 -4.09 2.05
CA ASN A 197 10.42 -4.02 1.93
C ASN A 197 10.86 -2.57 2.10
N ILE A 198 11.80 -2.31 3.00
CA ILE A 198 12.29 -0.96 3.34
C ILE A 198 13.76 -0.78 2.93
N LYS A 199 14.17 0.47 2.72
CA LYS A 199 15.58 0.84 2.55
C LYS A 199 16.29 0.75 3.89
N THR A 200 17.51 0.22 3.89
CA THR A 200 18.42 0.30 5.03
C THR A 200 19.62 1.17 4.69
N ALA A 201 20.31 1.72 5.68
CA ALA A 201 21.49 2.57 5.47
C ALA A 201 22.62 1.89 4.65
N LYS A 202 22.66 0.55 4.62
CA LYS A 202 23.62 -0.21 3.78
C LYS A 202 23.28 -0.20 2.29
N ASP A 203 22.05 0.16 1.92
CA ASP A 203 21.62 0.24 0.53
C ASP A 203 22.10 1.53 -0.17
N ASP A 204 22.56 2.53 0.58
CA ASP A 204 23.02 3.82 0.06
C ASP A 204 24.51 3.79 -0.37
N ASP A 205 25.24 2.71 -0.08
CA ASP A 205 26.69 2.58 -0.36
C ASP A 205 27.02 2.08 -1.78
N HIS A 206 26.04 1.99 -2.69
CA HIS A 206 26.29 1.71 -4.10
C HIS A 206 25.91 2.89 -4.99
N PRO A 207 26.81 3.87 -5.22
CA PRO A 207 26.66 4.76 -6.35
C PRO A 207 26.73 3.91 -7.62
N GLY A 208 25.58 3.71 -8.27
CA GLY A 208 25.46 3.08 -9.57
C GLY A 208 26.16 3.91 -10.63
N ASN A 209 27.50 3.80 -10.70
CA ASN A 209 28.28 4.18 -11.86
C ASN A 209 28.04 3.12 -12.94
N GLY A 210 27.02 3.33 -13.75
CA GLY A 210 26.70 2.53 -14.92
C GLY A 210 26.22 3.43 -16.04
N PHE A 211 27.09 4.34 -16.47
CA PHE A 211 26.95 5.09 -17.72
C PHE A 211 26.53 4.16 -18.87
N ALA A 212 25.59 4.64 -19.66
CA ALA A 212 25.16 4.08 -20.93
C ALA A 212 26.35 3.53 -21.75
N LYS A 213 26.25 2.28 -22.20
CA LYS A 213 27.07 1.80 -23.32
C LYS A 213 26.14 1.25 -24.40
N GLY A 214 26.12 2.01 -25.50
CA GLY A 214 25.28 1.79 -26.65
C GLY A 214 25.58 0.48 -27.39
N LYS A 215 24.61 0.18 -28.26
CA LYS A 215 24.64 -0.80 -29.35
C LYS A 215 26.04 -1.01 -29.92
N ASN A 216 26.44 -2.27 -30.05
CA ASN A 216 27.24 -2.72 -31.17
C ASN A 216 26.58 -3.96 -31.77
N LYS A 217 25.94 -3.78 -32.92
CA LYS A 217 25.71 -4.84 -33.90
C LYS A 217 27.08 -5.21 -34.46
N GLY A 218 27.45 -6.48 -34.33
CA GLY A 218 28.44 -7.12 -35.19
C GLY A 218 27.72 -8.19 -35.97
N GLU A 219 27.43 -7.89 -37.24
CA GLU A 219 27.13 -8.86 -38.29
C GLU A 219 28.44 -9.55 -38.73
N ASP A 220 28.27 -10.60 -39.55
CA ASP A 220 29.24 -11.41 -40.30
C ASP A 220 29.59 -12.78 -39.65
N SER A 221 28.93 -13.88 -40.09
CA SER A 221 29.14 -14.68 -41.34
C SER A 221 30.22 -15.75 -41.08
N ASP A 222 30.16 -17.04 -41.43
CA ASP A 222 29.31 -17.88 -42.26
C ASP A 222 29.64 -19.37 -41.93
N GLN A 223 28.88 -20.26 -42.55
CA GLN A 223 29.10 -21.69 -42.90
C GLN A 223 28.40 -22.72 -42.00
N GLU A 224 27.32 -23.37 -42.44
CA GLU A 224 27.22 -24.37 -43.56
C GLU A 224 28.06 -25.62 -43.19
N ASP A 225 27.59 -26.87 -43.16
CA ASP A 225 26.42 -27.55 -43.72
C ASP A 225 26.17 -28.87 -42.95
N ASP A 226 25.10 -29.56 -43.37
CA ASP A 226 24.81 -31.01 -43.35
C ASP A 226 23.43 -31.23 -42.67
N GLU A 227 22.34 -31.30 -43.45
CA GLU A 227 21.87 -32.51 -44.18
C GLU A 227 21.74 -33.70 -43.21
N ASP A 228 20.71 -34.52 -43.15
CA ASP A 228 19.39 -34.69 -43.74
C ASP A 228 18.81 -35.80 -42.85
N ASP A 229 17.49 -35.85 -42.65
CA ASP A 229 16.74 -37.11 -42.56
C ASP A 229 15.26 -36.75 -42.46
N GLU A 230 14.66 -36.69 -43.64
CA GLU A 230 13.23 -36.78 -43.91
C GLU A 230 12.67 -38.18 -43.56
N GLU A 231 11.34 -38.28 -43.69
CA GLU A 231 10.51 -39.49 -43.73
C GLU A 231 10.18 -40.09 -42.34
N GLU A 232 8.93 -40.44 -41.99
CA GLU A 232 7.73 -40.61 -42.79
C GLU A 232 6.52 -40.71 -41.83
N ASP A 233 5.43 -40.11 -42.29
CA ASP A 233 4.00 -40.40 -42.13
C ASP A 233 3.51 -41.60 -41.29
N GLY A 234 2.36 -41.37 -40.66
CA GLY A 234 1.52 -42.41 -40.07
C GLY A 234 0.19 -41.85 -39.57
N ASP A 235 -0.69 -41.49 -40.50
CA ASP A 235 -2.13 -41.37 -40.27
C ASP A 235 -2.70 -42.69 -39.71
N GLU A 236 -3.69 -42.62 -38.83
CA GLU A 236 -4.95 -43.37 -38.96
C GLU A 236 -5.95 -42.94 -37.85
N GLU A 237 -7.08 -42.42 -38.33
CA GLU A 237 -8.35 -42.22 -37.60
C GLU A 237 -8.87 -43.57 -37.10
N GLU A 238 -9.57 -43.61 -35.96
CA GLU A 238 -10.85 -44.35 -35.86
C GLU A 238 -11.75 -43.71 -34.80
N GLU A 239 -12.96 -43.38 -35.26
CA GLU A 239 -14.17 -43.14 -34.50
C GLU A 239 -14.54 -44.42 -33.71
N ASP A 240 -15.11 -44.30 -32.51
CA ASP A 240 -16.22 -45.19 -32.18
C ASP A 240 -17.16 -44.57 -31.14
N GLU A 241 -18.44 -44.65 -31.47
CA GLU A 241 -19.59 -44.30 -30.64
C GLU A 241 -19.78 -45.32 -29.51
N THR A 242 -20.14 -44.86 -28.31
CA THR A 242 -21.29 -45.39 -27.53
C THR A 242 -21.52 -44.61 -26.24
#